data_AF-A0A661BQ26-F1
#
_entry.id   AF-A0A661BQ26-F1
#
_cell.length_a   1.000
_cell.length_b   1.000
_cell.length_c   1.000
_cell.angle_alpha   90.00
_cell.angle_beta   90.00
_cell.angle_gamma   90.00
#
_symmetry.space_group_name_H-M   'P 1'
#
loop_
_entity.id
_entity.type
_entity.pdbx_description
1 polymer ?
#
loop_
_entity_poly.entity_id
_entity_poly.type
_entity_poly.pdbx_seq_one_letter_code
_entity_poly.pdbx_strand_id
1 'polypeptide(L)'
;MPFKITIDSNKESFPADSDETILEAALKHGHSFPYGCRNGACGSCKGKLIEGRIHYQNEMTGISEQEIKEGYALFCQAIPDSDVIIEAQEIDRVGEIAIRKLPCRVTEIEQLSHDVIRLYLKLPKSERLQFLAGQYIDLLLREGKKRSFSLANAPHNDDCLELHIRHYDGGLFSEYAFHELKESTLLRFEGPLGTFFLREDSERPMIMVAGGTGFAPIKGVIEHALHLGDKRPIHFYWGAR
;
A
#
# COMPACT_ATOMS: atom_id res chain seq x y z
N MET A 1 4.34 -13.77 -24.63
CA MET A 1 5.22 -12.66 -25.03
C MET A 1 4.83 -11.48 -24.16
N PRO A 2 5.77 -10.66 -23.67
CA PRO A 2 5.42 -9.48 -22.90
C PRO A 2 4.67 -8.49 -23.78
N PHE A 3 3.63 -7.85 -23.23
CA PHE A 3 2.90 -6.78 -23.91
C PHE A 3 3.47 -5.42 -23.50
N LYS A 4 3.36 -4.45 -24.40
CA LYS A 4 3.84 -3.08 -24.17
C LYS A 4 2.74 -2.23 -23.57
N ILE A 5 3.02 -1.58 -22.44
CA ILE A 5 2.17 -0.56 -21.83
C ILE A 5 2.77 0.80 -22.18
N THR A 6 1.95 1.72 -22.69
CA THR A 6 2.35 3.10 -23.00
C THR A 6 1.50 4.08 -22.20
N ILE A 7 2.13 5.05 -21.54
CA ILE A 7 1.45 6.11 -20.81
C ILE A 7 1.15 7.26 -21.78
N ASP A 8 -0.11 7.66 -21.91
CA ASP A 8 -0.53 8.64 -22.91
C ASP A 8 0.04 10.05 -22.67
N SER A 9 0.20 10.44 -21.40
CA SER A 9 0.61 11.80 -20.99
C SER A 9 2.07 12.12 -21.32
N ASN A 10 2.98 11.17 -21.12
CA ASN A 10 4.43 11.36 -21.29
C ASN A 10 5.03 10.52 -22.44
N LYS A 11 4.23 9.62 -23.04
CA LYS A 11 4.61 8.68 -24.12
C LYS A 11 5.71 7.68 -23.73
N GLU A 12 6.02 7.56 -22.44
CA GLU A 12 6.91 6.53 -21.92
C GLU A 12 6.23 5.15 -22.00
N SER A 13 7.05 4.11 -22.08
CA SER A 13 6.54 2.76 -22.25
C SER A 13 7.41 1.72 -21.58
N PHE A 14 6.77 0.68 -21.07
CA PHE A 14 7.41 -0.40 -20.33
C PHE A 14 6.73 -1.75 -20.64
N PRO A 15 7.47 -2.87 -20.54
CA PRO A 15 6.91 -4.19 -20.76
C PRO A 15 6.14 -4.70 -19.52
N ALA A 16 5.11 -5.51 -19.76
CA ALA A 16 4.46 -6.34 -18.75
C ALA A 16 4.60 -7.82 -19.11
N ASP A 17 4.98 -8.65 -18.13
CA ASP A 17 5.02 -10.10 -18.29
C ASP A 17 3.59 -10.68 -18.39
N SER A 18 3.45 -11.92 -18.89
CA SER A 18 2.15 -12.51 -19.30
C SER A 18 1.10 -12.71 -18.19
N ASP A 19 1.45 -12.49 -16.92
CA ASP A 19 0.56 -12.57 -15.76
C ASP A 19 0.69 -11.34 -14.85
N GLU A 20 1.42 -10.31 -15.30
CA GLU A 20 1.70 -9.12 -14.51
C GLU A 20 0.60 -8.08 -14.72
N THR A 21 0.08 -7.54 -13.61
CA THR A 21 -0.90 -6.45 -13.70
C THR A 21 -0.23 -5.17 -14.19
N ILE A 22 -1.01 -4.27 -14.79
CA ILE A 22 -0.51 -2.95 -15.25
C ILE A 22 0.20 -2.21 -14.11
N LEU A 23 -0.36 -2.23 -12.89
CA LEU A 23 0.26 -1.59 -11.73
C LEU A 23 1.59 -2.23 -11.34
N GLU A 24 1.70 -3.56 -11.36
CA GLU A 24 2.94 -4.26 -11.01
C GLU A 24 4.05 -3.94 -12.01
N ALA A 25 3.73 -4.01 -13.30
CA ALA A 25 4.64 -3.65 -14.37
C ALA A 25 5.10 -2.19 -14.27
N ALA A 26 4.18 -1.28 -13.95
CA ALA A 26 4.48 0.14 -13.74
C ALA A 26 5.47 0.34 -12.59
N LEU A 27 5.15 -0.18 -11.40
CA LEU A 27 6.01 -0.04 -10.21
C LEU A 27 7.39 -0.68 -10.42
N LYS A 28 7.47 -1.83 -11.10
CA LYS A 28 8.71 -2.52 -11.45
C LYS A 28 9.63 -1.70 -12.35
N HIS A 29 9.06 -0.88 -13.22
CA HIS A 29 9.79 0.00 -14.14
C HIS A 29 9.89 1.45 -13.66
N GLY A 30 9.54 1.72 -12.39
CA GLY A 30 9.71 3.04 -11.75
C GLY A 30 8.54 4.00 -11.94
N HIS A 31 7.45 3.60 -12.59
CA HIS A 31 6.25 4.42 -12.73
C HIS A 31 5.36 4.28 -11.49
N SER A 32 5.10 5.40 -10.83
CA SER A 32 4.31 5.45 -9.61
C SER A 32 2.88 5.90 -9.88
N PHE A 33 1.95 4.95 -9.98
CA PHE A 33 0.52 5.24 -10.10
C PHE A 33 -0.16 5.25 -8.71
N PRO A 34 -1.31 5.92 -8.54
CA PRO A 34 -2.15 5.80 -7.34
C PRO A 34 -2.55 4.34 -7.06
N TYR A 35 -2.40 3.86 -5.83
CA TYR A 35 -2.93 2.56 -5.40
C TYR A 35 -3.06 2.44 -3.87
N GLY A 36 -3.92 1.52 -3.43
CA GLY A 36 -4.14 1.20 -2.02
C GLY A 36 -4.21 -0.31 -1.79
N CYS A 37 -5.40 -0.88 -1.98
CA CYS A 37 -5.73 -2.27 -1.60
C CYS A 37 -5.09 -3.39 -2.45
N ARG A 38 -4.72 -3.09 -3.71
CA ARG A 38 -4.23 -4.06 -4.71
C ARG A 38 -5.09 -5.32 -4.94
N ASN A 39 -6.36 -5.30 -4.53
CA ASN A 39 -7.31 -6.41 -4.71
C ASN A 39 -8.60 -5.96 -5.41
N GLY A 40 -8.59 -4.78 -6.03
CA GLY A 40 -9.73 -4.27 -6.77
C GLY A 40 -10.85 -3.62 -5.96
N ALA A 41 -10.72 -3.47 -4.64
CA ALA A 41 -11.81 -2.94 -3.80
C ALA A 41 -11.83 -1.40 -3.65
N CYS A 42 -10.67 -0.74 -3.53
CA CYS A 42 -10.61 0.68 -3.13
C CYS A 42 -10.80 1.69 -4.27
N GLY A 43 -10.68 1.26 -5.53
CA GLY A 43 -10.77 2.14 -6.69
C GLY A 43 -9.60 3.12 -6.89
N SER A 44 -8.60 3.17 -6.00
CA SER A 44 -7.52 4.16 -6.10
C SER A 44 -6.64 4.02 -7.35
N CYS A 45 -6.46 2.79 -7.86
CA CYS A 45 -5.66 2.53 -9.07
C CYS A 45 -6.44 2.69 -10.37
N LYS A 46 -7.54 3.46 -10.33
CA LYS A 46 -8.38 3.68 -11.50
C LYS A 46 -7.66 4.61 -12.47
N GLY A 47 -7.59 4.19 -13.72
CA GLY A 47 -7.15 5.01 -14.84
C GLY A 47 -7.92 4.63 -16.10
N LYS A 48 -7.60 5.25 -17.23
CA LYS A 48 -8.33 5.03 -18.48
C LYS A 48 -7.53 4.14 -19.42
N LEU A 49 -8.18 3.15 -20.01
CA LEU A 49 -7.68 2.39 -21.15
C LEU A 49 -8.07 3.14 -22.43
N ILE A 50 -7.08 3.72 -23.10
CA ILE A 50 -7.26 4.48 -24.34
C ILE A 50 -7.29 3.53 -25.54
N GLU A 51 -6.35 2.59 -25.59
CA GLU A 51 -6.26 1.57 -26.64
C GLU A 51 -5.81 0.22 -26.06
N GLY A 52 -6.18 -0.86 -26.75
CA GLY A 52 -5.79 -2.23 -26.42
C GLY A 52 -6.86 -3.01 -25.65
N ARG A 53 -6.47 -4.17 -25.12
CA ARG A 53 -7.35 -5.07 -24.38
C ARG A 53 -6.70 -5.52 -23.08
N ILE A 54 -7.54 -5.67 -22.06
CA ILE A 54 -7.17 -6.19 -20.75
C ILE A 54 -8.22 -7.22 -20.30
N HIS A 55 -7.84 -8.09 -19.38
CA HIS A 55 -8.75 -8.92 -18.63
C HIS A 55 -8.51 -8.81 -17.12
N TYR A 56 -9.48 -9.31 -16.35
CA TYR A 56 -9.39 -9.46 -14.89
C TYR A 56 -9.50 -10.95 -14.53
N GLN A 57 -8.73 -11.38 -13.54
CA GLN A 57 -8.82 -12.75 -13.02
C GLN A 57 -9.89 -12.89 -11.92
N ASN A 58 -10.22 -11.80 -11.23
CA ASN A 58 -11.14 -11.78 -10.09
C ASN A 58 -12.26 -10.75 -10.31
N GLU A 59 -13.39 -10.93 -9.61
CA GLU A 59 -14.43 -9.91 -9.53
C GLU A 59 -13.94 -8.67 -8.77
N MET A 60 -14.44 -7.51 -9.20
CA MET A 60 -13.97 -6.20 -8.77
C MET A 60 -15.12 -5.41 -8.17
N THR A 61 -14.90 -4.76 -7.02
CA THR A 61 -15.92 -3.94 -6.35
C THR A 61 -15.62 -2.44 -6.39
N GLY A 62 -14.38 -2.05 -6.71
CA GLY A 62 -13.92 -0.66 -6.74
C GLY A 62 -14.16 0.08 -8.06
N ILE A 63 -14.90 -0.52 -9.00
CA ILE A 63 -15.26 0.08 -10.29
C ILE A 63 -16.67 -0.36 -10.69
N SER A 64 -17.45 0.56 -11.22
CA SER A 64 -18.81 0.30 -11.70
C SER A 64 -18.83 -0.15 -13.16
N GLU A 65 -19.89 -0.83 -13.59
CA GLU A 65 -20.08 -1.20 -15.01
C GLU A 65 -20.08 0.02 -15.94
N GLN A 66 -20.59 1.15 -15.48
CA GLN A 66 -20.63 2.39 -16.26
C GLN A 66 -19.22 2.93 -16.50
N GLU A 67 -18.38 2.94 -15.47
CA GLU A 67 -16.99 3.37 -15.59
C GLU A 67 -16.20 2.45 -16.53
N ILE A 68 -16.44 1.13 -16.49
CA ILE A 68 -15.83 0.19 -17.45
C ILE A 68 -16.23 0.55 -18.89
N LYS A 69 -17.51 0.85 -19.14
CA LYS A 69 -17.99 1.27 -20.47
C LYS A 69 -17.40 2.60 -20.93
N GLU A 70 -17.07 3.49 -19.99
CA GLU A 70 -16.39 4.76 -20.26
C GLU A 70 -14.87 4.61 -20.47
N GLY A 71 -14.37 3.36 -20.43
CA GLY A 71 -12.97 3.02 -20.66
C GLY A 71 -12.11 3.05 -19.40
N TYR A 72 -12.69 3.15 -18.21
CA TYR A 72 -11.91 3.05 -16.97
C TYR A 72 -11.56 1.60 -16.64
N ALA A 73 -10.38 1.43 -16.06
CA ALA A 73 -9.86 0.15 -15.60
C ALA A 73 -9.17 0.29 -14.25
N LEU A 74 -9.13 -0.79 -13.48
CA LEU A 74 -8.39 -0.87 -12.23
C LEU A 74 -7.04 -1.53 -12.49
N PHE A 75 -6.00 -0.72 -12.65
CA PHE A 75 -4.66 -1.18 -13.05
C PHE A 75 -4.03 -2.19 -12.08
N CYS A 76 -4.48 -2.25 -10.82
CA CYS A 76 -3.99 -3.24 -9.85
C CYS A 76 -4.48 -4.68 -10.09
N GLN A 77 -5.43 -4.89 -10.99
CA GLN A 77 -5.95 -6.22 -11.34
C GLN A 77 -6.05 -6.43 -12.86
N ALA A 78 -5.87 -5.37 -13.65
CA ALA A 78 -5.91 -5.44 -15.11
C ALA A 78 -4.62 -6.07 -15.64
N ILE A 79 -4.76 -7.18 -16.36
CA ILE A 79 -3.67 -7.87 -17.07
C ILE A 79 -3.83 -7.59 -18.58
N PRO A 80 -2.80 -7.10 -19.29
CA PRO A 80 -2.88 -6.84 -20.73
C PRO A 80 -3.02 -8.11 -21.57
N ASP A 81 -3.90 -8.07 -22.58
CA ASP A 81 -4.07 -9.10 -23.64
C ASP A 81 -3.54 -8.63 -25.01
N SER A 82 -3.06 -7.39 -25.08
CA SER A 82 -2.40 -6.77 -26.21
C SER A 82 -1.48 -5.67 -25.70
N ASP A 83 -0.75 -5.01 -26.61
CA ASP A 83 -0.20 -3.70 -26.30
C ASP A 83 -1.35 -2.75 -25.91
N VAL A 84 -1.12 -1.92 -24.90
CA VAL A 84 -2.13 -1.01 -24.34
C VAL A 84 -1.59 0.42 -24.24
N ILE A 85 -2.48 1.38 -24.44
CA ILE A 85 -2.25 2.80 -24.14
C ILE A 85 -3.16 3.18 -22.99
N ILE A 86 -2.59 3.75 -21.93
CA ILE A 86 -3.30 4.10 -20.71
C ILE A 86 -3.14 5.58 -20.37
N GLU A 87 -4.18 6.16 -19.79
CA GLU A 87 -4.12 7.45 -19.11
C GLU A 87 -4.06 7.19 -17.60
N ALA A 88 -2.96 7.62 -16.98
CA ALA A 88 -2.70 7.46 -15.55
C ALA A 88 -2.12 8.76 -14.99
N GLN A 89 -2.53 9.13 -13.78
CA GLN A 89 -1.89 10.22 -13.05
C GLN A 89 -0.66 9.65 -12.33
N GLU A 90 0.55 10.11 -12.67
CA GLU A 90 1.76 9.71 -11.94
C GLU A 90 1.91 10.49 -10.63
N ILE A 91 2.58 9.90 -9.65
CA ILE A 91 2.87 10.50 -8.34
C ILE A 91 4.39 10.60 -8.15
N ASP A 92 4.91 11.81 -8.32
CA ASP A 92 6.36 12.10 -8.32
C ASP A 92 7.07 11.61 -7.04
N ARG A 93 6.54 11.95 -5.85
CA ARG A 93 7.22 11.65 -4.56
C ARG A 93 7.31 10.16 -4.19
N VAL A 94 6.51 9.30 -4.81
CA VAL A 94 6.55 7.85 -4.49
C VAL A 94 7.68 7.15 -5.25
N GLY A 95 8.05 7.66 -6.42
CA GLY A 95 9.12 7.09 -7.25
C GLY A 95 10.53 7.30 -6.68
N GLU A 96 10.69 8.21 -5.72
CA GLU A 96 11.99 8.53 -5.11
C GLU A 96 12.47 7.49 -4.08
N ILE A 97 11.55 6.69 -3.52
CA ILE A 97 11.87 5.72 -2.48
C ILE A 97 11.89 4.30 -3.04
N ALA A 98 13.05 3.67 -3.00
CA ALA A 98 13.22 2.31 -3.51
C ALA A 98 12.42 1.28 -2.69
N ILE A 99 11.63 0.46 -3.38
CA ILE A 99 10.96 -0.72 -2.81
C ILE A 99 12.01 -1.80 -2.58
N ARG A 100 12.14 -2.28 -1.34
CA ARG A 100 13.16 -3.26 -0.93
C ARG A 100 12.52 -4.43 -0.19
N LYS A 101 13.13 -5.61 -0.34
CA LYS A 101 12.86 -6.77 0.50
C LYS A 101 13.82 -6.79 1.67
N LEU A 102 13.31 -6.62 2.89
CA LEU A 102 14.12 -6.47 4.09
C LEU A 102 13.77 -7.53 5.14
N PRO A 103 14.77 -8.08 5.85
CA PRO A 103 14.53 -8.88 7.04
C PRO A 103 14.19 -7.96 8.22
N CYS A 104 13.35 -8.44 9.12
CA CYS A 104 13.10 -7.81 10.40
C CYS A 104 12.91 -8.86 11.49
N ARG A 105 12.96 -8.41 12.74
CA ARG A 105 12.71 -9.24 13.92
C ARG A 105 11.56 -8.65 14.71
N VAL A 106 10.63 -9.49 15.14
CA VAL A 106 9.60 -9.10 16.11
C VAL A 106 10.27 -8.78 17.43
N THR A 107 10.12 -7.56 17.92
CA THR A 107 10.70 -7.15 19.20
C THR A 107 9.70 -7.14 20.33
N GLU A 108 8.44 -6.88 20.03
CA GLU A 108 7.38 -6.76 21.04
C GLU A 108 6.04 -7.03 20.38
N ILE A 109 5.17 -7.73 21.12
CA ILE A 109 3.79 -8.01 20.76
C ILE A 109 2.93 -7.59 21.94
N GLU A 110 2.09 -6.57 21.75
CA GLU A 110 1.20 -6.08 22.80
C GLU A 110 -0.25 -6.26 22.38
N GLN A 111 -1.05 -6.84 23.27
CA GLN A 111 -2.49 -6.94 23.05
C GLN A 111 -3.19 -5.65 23.45
N LEU A 112 -3.76 -4.94 22.46
CA LEU A 112 -4.46 -3.67 22.66
C LEU A 112 -5.95 -3.88 22.94
N SER A 113 -6.56 -4.90 22.36
CA SER A 113 -7.96 -5.29 22.58
C SER A 113 -8.15 -6.80 22.43
N HIS A 114 -9.40 -7.26 22.54
CA HIS A 114 -9.76 -8.66 22.29
C HIS A 114 -9.41 -9.11 20.86
N ASP A 115 -9.41 -8.20 19.88
CA ASP A 115 -9.20 -8.49 18.46
C ASP A 115 -8.11 -7.62 17.82
N VAL A 116 -7.31 -6.86 18.57
CA VAL A 116 -6.21 -6.04 18.03
C VAL A 116 -4.92 -6.22 18.83
N ILE A 117 -3.81 -6.46 18.12
CA ILE A 117 -2.46 -6.39 18.65
C ILE A 117 -1.66 -5.25 18.01
N ARG A 118 -0.70 -4.73 18.76
CA ARG A 118 0.39 -3.88 18.29
C ARG A 118 1.65 -4.71 18.17
N LEU A 119 2.27 -4.67 17.00
CA LEU A 119 3.47 -5.43 16.67
C LEU A 119 4.61 -4.49 16.32
N TYR A 120 5.74 -4.64 17.01
CA TYR A 120 6.96 -3.90 16.69
C TYR A 120 7.96 -4.78 15.94
N LEU A 121 8.47 -4.25 14.82
CA LEU A 121 9.45 -4.90 13.97
C LEU A 121 10.73 -4.09 13.92
N LYS A 122 11.85 -4.72 14.30
CA LYS A 122 13.17 -4.09 14.26
C LYS A 122 13.98 -4.61 13.08
N LEU A 123 14.53 -3.67 12.30
CA LEU A 123 15.45 -3.99 11.20
C LEU A 123 16.86 -4.24 11.75
N PRO A 124 17.72 -4.97 11.01
CA PRO A 124 19.15 -5.01 11.30
C PRO A 124 19.75 -3.61 11.37
N LYS A 125 20.79 -3.40 12.19
CA LYS A 125 21.41 -2.07 12.38
C LYS A 125 21.91 -1.42 11.08
N SER A 126 22.32 -2.24 10.11
CA SER A 126 22.79 -1.82 8.78
C SER A 126 21.67 -1.42 7.82
N GLU A 127 20.42 -1.67 8.19
CA GLU A 127 19.27 -1.43 7.34
C GLU A 127 18.39 -0.32 7.92
N ARG A 128 17.79 0.45 7.01
CA ARG A 128 16.74 1.41 7.29
C ARG A 128 15.71 1.35 6.18
N LEU A 129 14.45 1.54 6.56
CA LEU A 129 13.36 1.70 5.62
C LEU A 129 13.06 3.20 5.54
N GLN A 130 13.31 3.81 4.39
CA GLN A 130 12.73 5.11 4.08
C GLN A 130 11.28 4.89 3.66
N PHE A 131 10.36 5.73 4.11
CA PHE A 131 8.95 5.68 3.74
C PHE A 131 8.28 7.04 3.99
N LEU A 132 7.12 7.25 3.38
CA LEU A 132 6.25 8.40 3.63
C LEU A 132 5.18 8.01 4.67
N ALA A 133 4.89 8.90 5.61
CA ALA A 133 3.91 8.67 6.67
C ALA A 133 2.54 8.29 6.08
N GLY A 134 2.04 7.09 6.40
CA GLY A 134 0.80 6.52 5.86
C GLY A 134 0.99 5.31 4.94
N GLN A 135 2.21 5.08 4.45
CA GLN A 135 2.55 3.92 3.64
C GLN A 135 2.46 2.59 4.42
N TYR A 136 2.51 1.48 3.69
CA TYR A 136 2.43 0.14 4.23
C TYR A 136 3.60 -0.74 3.76
N ILE A 137 3.69 -1.93 4.35
CA ILE A 137 4.59 -2.99 3.91
C ILE A 137 3.81 -4.28 3.65
N ASP A 138 4.31 -5.11 2.75
CA ASP A 138 3.82 -6.48 2.56
C ASP A 138 4.67 -7.45 3.38
N LEU A 139 4.11 -8.06 4.42
CA LEU A 139 4.75 -9.19 5.08
C LEU A 139 4.76 -10.40 4.15
N LEU A 140 5.95 -10.97 3.94
CA LEU A 140 6.17 -12.11 3.07
C LEU A 140 5.95 -13.41 3.85
N LEU A 141 4.93 -14.17 3.47
CA LEU A 141 4.51 -15.40 4.12
C LEU A 141 4.97 -16.63 3.33
N ARG A 142 4.71 -17.81 3.87
CA ARG A 142 5.00 -19.08 3.18
C ARG A 142 4.22 -19.17 1.87
N GLU A 143 4.74 -19.98 0.95
CA GLU A 143 4.11 -20.26 -0.36
C GLU A 143 3.92 -19.00 -1.22
N GLY A 144 4.78 -17.98 -1.04
CA GLY A 144 4.73 -16.75 -1.84
C GLY A 144 3.56 -15.81 -1.50
N LYS A 145 2.75 -16.14 -0.49
CA LYS A 145 1.62 -15.30 -0.07
C LYS A 145 2.13 -14.04 0.62
N LYS A 146 1.36 -12.95 0.52
CA LYS A 146 1.69 -11.65 1.15
C LYS A 146 0.49 -11.11 1.91
N ARG A 147 0.75 -10.31 2.95
CA ARG A 147 -0.28 -9.54 3.66
C ARG A 147 0.20 -8.13 3.94
N SER A 148 -0.60 -7.15 3.55
CA SER A 148 -0.29 -5.73 3.67
C SER A 148 -0.66 -5.20 5.05
N PHE A 149 0.26 -4.47 5.68
CA PHE A 149 0.05 -3.78 6.95
C PHE A 149 0.61 -2.37 6.89
N SER A 150 -0.24 -1.38 7.16
CA SER A 150 0.17 0.02 7.26
C SER A 150 1.14 0.24 8.39
N LEU A 151 2.12 1.11 8.16
CA LEU A 151 3.05 1.57 9.17
C LEU A 151 2.32 2.57 10.08
N ALA A 152 2.31 2.28 11.38
CA ALA A 152 1.65 3.08 12.40
C ALA A 152 2.56 4.15 13.03
N ASN A 153 3.87 4.04 12.82
CA ASN A 153 4.85 5.02 13.23
C ASN A 153 5.14 6.04 12.11
N ALA A 154 5.49 7.27 12.51
CA ALA A 154 5.99 8.28 11.59
C ALA A 154 7.45 7.96 11.12
N PRO A 155 7.85 8.42 9.92
CA PRO A 155 9.15 8.08 9.32
C PRO A 155 10.37 8.62 10.07
N HIS A 156 10.21 9.68 10.87
CA HIS A 156 11.28 10.19 11.73
C HIS A 156 11.50 9.34 13.01
N ASN A 157 10.56 8.45 13.34
CA ASN A 157 10.68 7.47 14.42
C ASN A 157 10.98 6.10 13.80
N ASP A 158 12.25 5.87 13.43
CA ASP A 158 12.70 4.73 12.63
C ASP A 158 13.33 3.59 13.45
N ASP A 159 13.29 3.68 14.79
CA ASP A 159 13.88 2.67 15.69
C ASP A 159 13.25 1.28 15.52
N CYS A 160 11.92 1.26 15.36
CA CYS A 160 11.10 0.09 15.06
C CYS A 160 9.96 0.50 14.14
N LEU A 161 9.55 -0.40 13.24
CA LEU A 161 8.29 -0.27 12.51
C LEU A 161 7.15 -0.75 13.42
N GLU A 162 6.06 0.00 13.48
CA GLU A 162 4.88 -0.31 14.28
C GLU A 162 3.72 -0.75 13.36
N LEU A 163 3.08 -1.88 13.65
CA LEU A 163 1.91 -2.36 12.93
C LEU A 163 0.75 -2.58 13.91
N HIS A 164 -0.47 -2.27 13.48
CA HIS A 164 -1.70 -2.66 14.22
C HIS A 164 -2.41 -3.77 13.44
N ILE A 165 -2.53 -4.94 14.04
CA ILE A 165 -3.06 -6.13 13.38
C ILE A 165 -4.38 -6.49 14.06
N ARG A 166 -5.43 -6.56 13.26
CA ARG A 166 -6.73 -7.07 13.70
C ARG A 166 -6.78 -8.58 13.52
N HIS A 167 -7.35 -9.29 14.48
CA HIS A 167 -7.70 -10.69 14.36
C HIS A 167 -8.85 -10.87 13.36
N TYR A 168 -8.67 -11.82 12.46
CA TYR A 168 -9.68 -12.25 11.51
C TYR A 168 -9.69 -13.77 11.54
N ASP A 169 -10.85 -14.36 11.81
CA ASP A 169 -11.04 -15.81 11.85
C ASP A 169 -10.65 -16.43 10.50
N GLY A 170 -9.74 -17.40 10.54
CA GLY A 170 -9.19 -18.05 9.34
C GLY A 170 -8.25 -17.16 8.51
N GLY A 171 -7.87 -15.99 9.04
CA GLY A 171 -6.94 -15.08 8.37
C GLY A 171 -5.51 -15.61 8.43
N LEU A 172 -4.91 -15.78 7.25
CA LEU A 172 -3.60 -16.43 7.07
C LEU A 172 -2.49 -15.92 8.01
N PHE A 173 -2.38 -14.60 8.20
CA PHE A 173 -1.38 -14.01 9.10
C PHE A 173 -1.96 -13.60 10.44
N SER A 174 -3.21 -13.11 10.49
CA SER A 174 -3.82 -12.64 11.73
C SER A 174 -3.96 -13.76 12.77
N GLU A 175 -4.31 -14.98 12.35
CA GLU A 175 -4.36 -16.15 13.24
C GLU A 175 -2.97 -16.48 13.81
N TYR A 176 -1.99 -16.58 12.93
CA TYR A 176 -0.59 -16.82 13.32
C TYR A 176 -0.08 -15.73 14.27
N ALA A 177 -0.36 -14.45 13.96
CA ALA A 177 0.07 -13.31 14.76
C ALA A 177 -0.54 -13.30 16.17
N PHE A 178 -1.78 -13.77 16.34
CA PHE A 178 -2.47 -13.80 17.63
C PHE A 178 -2.14 -15.02 18.48
N HIS A 179 -1.90 -16.18 17.87
CA HIS A 179 -1.83 -17.45 18.61
C HIS A 179 -0.44 -18.07 18.66
N GLU A 180 0.42 -17.80 17.67
CA GLU A 180 1.67 -18.55 17.49
C GLU A 180 2.92 -17.66 17.40
N LEU A 181 2.77 -16.42 16.96
CA LEU A 181 3.86 -15.48 16.78
C LEU A 181 4.50 -15.17 18.13
N LYS A 182 5.84 -15.21 18.16
CA LYS A 182 6.62 -14.93 19.37
C LYS A 182 7.61 -13.80 19.11
N GLU A 183 7.98 -13.09 20.17
CA GLU A 183 9.13 -12.21 20.13
C GLU A 183 10.38 -12.94 19.65
N SER A 184 11.28 -12.19 19.03
CA SER A 184 12.48 -12.67 18.32
C SER A 184 12.22 -13.48 17.05
N THR A 185 10.95 -13.68 16.63
CA THR A 185 10.63 -14.28 15.33
C THR A 185 11.22 -13.41 14.21
N LEU A 186 11.88 -14.05 13.25
CA LEU A 186 12.40 -13.41 12.05
C LEU A 186 11.33 -13.42 10.96
N LEU A 187 11.06 -12.25 10.40
CA LEU A 187 10.14 -12.05 9.29
C LEU A 187 10.87 -11.38 8.13
N ARG A 188 10.24 -11.38 6.95
CA ARG A 188 10.64 -10.59 5.81
C ARG A 188 9.46 -9.78 5.32
N PHE A 189 9.74 -8.59 4.82
CA PHE A 189 8.72 -7.74 4.20
C PHE A 189 9.24 -7.12 2.91
N GLU A 190 8.31 -6.62 2.10
CA GLU A 190 8.57 -5.81 0.92
C GLU A 190 7.93 -4.44 1.11
N GLY A 191 8.70 -3.36 0.91
CA GLY A 191 8.18 -2.00 1.04
C GLY A 191 9.24 -0.91 0.92
N PRO A 192 8.82 0.36 1.06
CA PRO A 192 7.45 0.77 1.38
C PRO A 192 6.52 0.67 0.16
N LEU A 193 5.22 0.64 0.41
CA LEU A 193 4.18 0.56 -0.61
C LEU A 193 3.05 1.53 -0.29
N GLY A 194 2.29 1.88 -1.32
CA GLY A 194 1.05 2.65 -1.22
C GLY A 194 1.24 4.14 -1.45
N THR A 195 0.15 4.78 -1.84
CA THR A 195 0.12 6.20 -2.20
C THR A 195 -0.72 7.04 -1.24
N PHE A 196 -1.13 6.44 -0.12
CA PHE A 196 -1.73 7.13 1.01
C PHE A 196 -0.62 7.70 1.89
N PHE A 197 -0.36 8.99 1.77
CA PHE A 197 0.60 9.69 2.61
C PHE A 197 0.26 11.17 2.74
N LEU A 198 0.91 11.84 3.71
CA LEU A 198 0.74 13.27 3.95
C LEU A 198 1.16 14.10 2.72
N ARG A 199 0.24 14.90 2.17
CA ARG A 199 0.54 15.89 1.13
C ARG A 199 1.04 17.16 1.77
N GLU A 200 2.35 17.27 1.92
CA GLU A 200 3.03 18.40 2.53
C GLU A 200 3.01 19.67 1.65
N ASP A 201 2.77 19.52 0.36
CA ASP A 201 2.65 20.61 -0.63
C ASP A 201 1.27 21.31 -0.62
N SER A 202 0.31 20.80 0.15
CA SER A 202 -1.04 21.34 0.24
C SER A 202 -1.23 22.13 1.54
N GLU A 203 -1.82 23.31 1.46
CA GLU A 203 -2.13 24.14 2.64
C GLU A 203 -3.57 23.92 3.17
N ARG A 204 -4.32 22.99 2.57
CA ARG A 204 -5.74 22.77 2.89
C ARG A 204 -5.92 22.02 4.23
N PRO A 205 -7.01 22.28 4.99
CA PRO A 205 -7.29 21.53 6.21
C PRO A 205 -7.52 20.04 5.91
N MET A 206 -7.22 19.20 6.91
CA MET A 206 -7.28 17.74 6.79
C MET A 206 -8.45 17.15 7.57
N ILE A 207 -9.18 16.24 6.93
CA ILE A 207 -10.18 15.39 7.56
C ILE A 207 -9.71 13.95 7.43
N MET A 208 -9.42 13.31 8.56
CA MET A 208 -8.95 11.93 8.65
C MET A 208 -10.06 11.07 9.25
N VAL A 209 -10.40 9.97 8.57
CA VAL A 209 -11.45 9.04 9.01
C VAL A 209 -10.88 7.63 9.05
N ALA A 210 -10.94 7.00 10.23
CA ALA A 210 -10.48 5.64 10.46
C ALA A 210 -11.61 4.73 10.96
N GLY A 211 -11.55 3.45 10.58
CA GLY A 211 -12.33 2.37 11.18
C GLY A 211 -11.41 1.26 11.68
N GLY A 212 -11.56 0.84 12.95
CA GLY A 212 -10.73 -0.22 13.54
C GLY A 212 -9.23 0.06 13.39
N THR A 213 -8.47 -0.91 12.87
CA THR A 213 -7.02 -0.78 12.60
C THR A 213 -6.68 0.11 11.41
N GLY A 214 -7.66 0.66 10.69
CA GLY A 214 -7.45 1.78 9.76
C GLY A 214 -6.90 3.04 10.44
N PHE A 215 -6.84 3.06 11.77
CA PHE A 215 -6.12 4.06 12.56
C PHE A 215 -4.61 4.03 12.31
N ALA A 216 -3.98 2.87 12.08
CA ALA A 216 -2.53 2.74 11.93
C ALA A 216 -1.90 3.79 10.98
N PRO A 217 -2.27 3.86 9.69
CA PRO A 217 -1.65 4.83 8.79
C PRO A 217 -1.96 6.29 9.18
N ILE A 218 -3.14 6.55 9.76
CA ILE A 218 -3.53 7.89 10.21
C ILE A 218 -2.70 8.35 11.41
N LYS A 219 -2.39 7.43 12.35
CA LYS A 219 -1.47 7.71 13.47
C LYS A 219 -0.12 8.19 12.94
N GLY A 220 0.50 7.43 12.02
CA GLY A 220 1.79 7.81 11.44
C GLY A 220 1.74 9.16 10.72
N VAL A 221 0.66 9.43 9.98
CA VAL A 221 0.44 10.73 9.30
C VAL A 221 0.32 11.89 10.31
N ILE A 222 -0.49 11.74 11.35
CA ILE A 222 -0.70 12.79 12.36
C ILE A 222 0.59 13.04 13.15
N GLU A 223 1.29 11.99 13.60
CA GLU A 223 2.58 12.11 14.30
C GLU A 223 3.61 12.84 13.43
N HIS A 224 3.68 12.53 12.13
CA HIS A 224 4.57 13.19 11.20
C HIS A 224 4.20 14.67 10.97
N ALA A 225 2.91 14.98 10.78
CA ALA A 225 2.44 16.35 10.65
C ALA A 225 2.79 17.19 11.90
N LEU A 226 2.59 16.64 13.10
CA LEU A 226 2.96 17.29 14.35
C LEU A 226 4.47 17.53 14.46
N HIS A 227 5.29 16.55 14.05
CA HIS A 227 6.75 16.68 14.04
C HIS A 227 7.24 17.79 13.10
N LEU A 228 6.62 17.95 11.93
CA LEU A 228 6.91 19.05 11.00
C LEU A 228 6.43 20.42 11.52
N GLY A 229 5.72 20.47 12.65
CA GLY A 229 5.15 21.69 13.19
C GLY A 229 3.97 22.22 12.38
N ASP A 230 3.31 21.35 11.61
CA ASP A 230 2.18 21.67 10.76
C ASP A 230 1.07 22.40 11.53
N LYS A 231 0.55 23.47 10.95
CA LYS A 231 -0.47 24.35 11.55
C LYS A 231 -1.85 24.18 10.93
N ARG A 232 -1.98 23.34 9.88
CA ARG A 232 -3.26 23.06 9.24
C ARG A 232 -4.23 22.44 10.26
N PRO A 233 -5.52 22.82 10.27
CA PRO A 233 -6.52 22.12 11.08
C PRO A 233 -6.60 20.65 10.68
N ILE A 234 -6.50 19.74 11.66
CA ILE A 234 -6.66 18.29 11.47
C ILE A 234 -7.86 17.83 12.28
N HIS A 235 -8.91 17.37 11.59
CA HIS A 235 -10.07 16.73 12.21
C HIS A 235 -9.92 15.22 12.07
N PHE A 236 -9.89 14.50 13.19
CA PHE A 236 -9.78 13.05 13.19
C PHE A 236 -11.04 12.40 13.75
N TYR A 237 -11.62 11.49 12.98
CA TYR A 237 -12.78 10.67 13.35
C TYR A 237 -12.37 9.20 13.36
N TRP A 238 -12.59 8.51 14.48
CA TRP A 238 -12.26 7.10 14.63
C TRP A 238 -13.48 6.30 15.10
N GLY A 239 -13.91 5.34 14.29
CA GLY A 239 -14.93 4.37 14.65
C GLY A 239 -14.33 3.03 15.07
N ALA A 240 -14.70 2.54 16.26
CA ALA A 240 -14.41 1.18 16.73
C ALA A 240 -15.67 0.61 17.43
N ARG A 241 -15.73 -0.72 17.59
CA ARG A 241 -16.81 -1.43 18.30
C ARG A 241 -16.30 -1.98 19.63
#